data_AF-A0A929VZF7-F1
#
_entry.id   AF-A0A929VZF7-F1
#
_cell.length_a   1.000
_cell.length_b   1.000
_cell.length_c   1.000
_cell.angle_alpha   90.00
_cell.angle_beta   90.00
_cell.angle_gamma   90.00
#
_symmetry.space_group_name_H-M   'P 1'
#
loop_
_entity.id
_entity.type
_entity.pdbx_description
1 polymer ?
#
loop_
_entity_poly.entity_id
_entity_poly.type
_entity_poly.pdbx_seq_one_letter_code
_entity_poly.pdbx_strand_id
1 'polypeptide(L)'
;MFDFTSDEIETLKVTIEVAAVIFLLVALFAAWFFSTLIPWKGGKDRSYITRRWACGIIWAVIWIVFFFFAIALGTNLDEGEDKNDYYDIVHMCTVGIAVLYPVLLYVLARLMPNSKLGSILHLKK
;
A
#
# COMPACT_ATOMS: atom_id res chain seq x y z
N MET A 1 -30.49 14.24 -7.92
CA MET A 1 -30.09 12.95 -8.50
C MET A 1 -29.31 13.30 -9.75
N PHE A 2 -27.97 13.33 -9.62
CA PHE A 2 -27.11 13.57 -10.76
C PHE A 2 -26.94 12.21 -11.42
N ASP A 3 -27.62 12.03 -12.55
CA ASP A 3 -27.58 10.79 -13.32
C ASP A 3 -26.17 10.68 -13.91
N PHE A 4 -25.29 9.93 -13.23
CA PHE A 4 -23.95 9.70 -13.72
C PHE A 4 -24.05 8.85 -14.98
N THR A 5 -23.44 9.32 -16.05
CA THR A 5 -23.34 8.53 -17.29
C THR A 5 -22.43 7.32 -17.07
N SER A 6 -22.63 6.22 -17.79
CA SER A 6 -21.81 4.99 -17.68
C SER A 6 -20.30 5.28 -17.74
N ASP A 7 -19.91 6.27 -18.55
CA ASP A 7 -18.53 6.69 -18.75
C ASP A 7 -17.92 7.35 -17.49
N GLU A 8 -18.74 8.05 -16.68
CA GLU A 8 -18.29 8.69 -15.45
C GLU A 8 -18.01 7.66 -14.35
N ILE A 9 -18.82 6.60 -14.27
CA ILE A 9 -18.62 5.49 -13.33
C ILE A 9 -17.38 4.70 -13.71
N GLU A 10 -17.19 4.38 -15.00
CA GLU A 10 -15.99 3.70 -15.49
C GLU A 10 -14.72 4.54 -15.21
N THR A 11 -14.77 5.84 -15.47
CA THR A 11 -13.66 6.75 -15.18
C THR A 11 -13.33 6.78 -13.68
N LEU A 12 -14.35 6.75 -12.82
CA LEU A 12 -14.16 6.72 -11.37
C LEU A 12 -13.54 5.40 -10.90
N LYS A 13 -13.97 4.26 -11.46
CA LYS A 13 -13.39 2.93 -11.21
C LYS A 13 -11.90 2.91 -11.59
N VAL A 14 -11.56 3.34 -12.81
CA VAL A 14 -10.16 3.43 -13.28
C VAL A 14 -9.33 4.37 -12.40
N THR A 15 -9.91 5.48 -11.95
CA THR A 15 -9.22 6.43 -11.07
C THR A 15 -8.79 5.77 -9.76
N ILE A 16 -9.62 4.92 -9.15
CA ILE A 16 -9.25 4.18 -7.94
C ILE A 16 -8.16 3.17 -8.21
N GLU A 17 -8.23 2.42 -9.31
CA GLU A 17 -7.22 1.43 -9.63
C GLU A 17 -5.85 2.09 -9.80
N VAL A 18 -5.80 3.21 -10.52
CA VAL A 18 -4.57 4.02 -10.67
C VAL A 18 -4.11 4.56 -9.33
N ALA A 19 -5.03 5.10 -8.51
CA ALA A 19 -4.69 5.57 -7.17
C ALA A 19 -4.14 4.43 -6.30
N ALA A 20 -4.71 3.24 -6.35
CA ALA A 20 -4.24 2.08 -5.59
C ALA A 20 -2.79 1.72 -5.92
N VAL A 21 -2.43 1.74 -7.22
CA VAL A 21 -1.05 1.53 -7.67
C VAL A 21 -0.13 2.63 -7.15
N ILE A 22 -0.54 3.91 -7.23
CA ILE A 22 0.25 5.04 -6.74
C ILE A 22 0.49 4.91 -5.22
N PHE A 23 -0.55 4.63 -4.44
CA PHE A 23 -0.44 4.45 -2.99
C PHE A 23 0.49 3.29 -2.62
N LEU A 24 0.44 2.18 -3.38
CA LEU A 24 1.34 1.06 -3.20
C LEU A 24 2.81 1.45 -3.49
N LEU A 25 3.06 2.20 -4.56
CA LEU A 25 4.41 2.68 -4.88
C LEU A 25 4.94 3.66 -3.82
N VAL A 26 4.09 4.57 -3.34
CA VAL A 26 4.42 5.49 -2.25
C VAL A 26 4.73 4.72 -0.97
N ALA A 27 3.97 3.67 -0.64
CA ALA A 27 4.24 2.83 0.52
C ALA A 27 5.59 2.12 0.44
N LEU A 28 5.95 1.59 -0.74
CA LEU A 28 7.24 0.95 -0.96
C LEU A 28 8.39 1.97 -0.86
N PHE A 29 8.22 3.14 -1.47
CA PHE A 29 9.23 4.21 -1.44
C PHE A 29 9.43 4.75 -0.02
N ALA A 30 8.35 5.04 0.71
CA ALA A 30 8.40 5.48 2.08
C ALA A 30 9.09 4.45 2.97
N ALA A 31 8.69 3.17 2.89
CA ALA A 31 9.32 2.12 3.66
C ALA A 31 10.81 1.96 3.36
N TRP A 32 11.21 2.07 2.09
CA TRP A 32 12.62 2.10 1.72
C TRP A 32 13.34 3.30 2.31
N PHE A 33 12.81 4.52 2.15
CA PHE A 33 13.39 5.75 2.66
C PHE A 33 13.59 5.71 4.18
N PHE A 34 12.55 5.36 4.95
CA PHE A 34 12.64 5.21 6.40
C PHE A 34 13.62 4.12 6.83
N SER A 35 13.76 3.03 6.07
CA SER A 35 14.77 2.01 6.33
C SER A 35 16.21 2.54 6.20
N THR A 36 16.44 3.55 5.35
CA THR A 36 17.77 4.17 5.19
C THR A 36 18.13 5.10 6.35
N LEU A 37 17.13 5.79 6.92
CA LEU A 37 17.30 6.74 8.03
C LEU A 37 17.64 6.07 9.36
N ILE A 38 17.24 4.82 9.57
CA ILE A 38 17.57 4.11 10.82
C ILE A 38 19.08 3.76 10.80
N PRO A 39 19.90 4.30 11.71
CA PRO A 39 21.33 3.98 11.77
C PRO A 39 21.56 2.55 12.27
N TRP A 40 22.65 1.92 11.84
CA TRP A 40 23.05 0.60 12.32
C TRP A 40 23.77 0.79 13.65
N LYS A 41 23.08 0.55 14.76
CA LYS A 41 23.75 0.43 16.07
C LYS A 41 24.41 -0.96 16.08
N GLY A 42 25.73 -1.00 16.20
CA GLY A 42 26.50 -2.25 16.17
C GLY A 42 26.48 -2.96 17.52
N GLY A 43 26.51 -4.30 17.53
CA GLY A 43 26.40 -5.14 18.73
C GLY A 43 25.18 -6.06 18.67
N LYS A 44 24.74 -6.60 19.82
CA LYS A 44 23.53 -7.44 20.04
C LYS A 44 22.24 -6.64 19.77
N ASP A 45 22.18 -5.93 18.66
CA ASP A 45 21.18 -4.94 18.34
C ASP A 45 20.04 -5.56 17.55
N ARG A 46 18.84 -5.51 18.13
CA ARG A 46 17.58 -5.87 17.48
C ARG A 46 17.10 -4.79 16.49
N SER A 47 18.01 -3.96 15.97
CA SER A 47 17.69 -2.84 15.06
C SER A 47 16.99 -3.30 13.77
N TYR A 48 17.20 -4.56 13.35
CA TYR A 48 16.46 -5.18 12.25
C TYR A 48 14.97 -5.39 12.57
N ILE A 49 14.62 -5.71 13.83
CA ILE A 49 13.24 -5.85 14.30
C ILE A 49 12.57 -4.48 14.28
N THR A 50 13.26 -3.43 14.76
CA THR A 50 12.74 -2.06 14.73
C THR A 50 12.44 -1.59 13.31
N ARG A 51 13.27 -1.94 12.32
CA ARG A 51 13.02 -1.63 10.90
C ARG A 51 11.81 -2.37 10.34
N ARG A 52 11.62 -3.65 10.69
CA ARG A 52 10.42 -4.44 10.32
C ARG A 52 9.14 -3.76 10.81
N TRP A 53 9.11 -3.40 12.10
CA TRP A 53 7.94 -2.73 12.69
C TRP A 53 7.71 -1.35 12.11
N ALA A 54 8.77 -0.55 11.86
CA ALA A 54 8.62 0.75 11.22
C ALA A 54 8.02 0.63 9.80
N CYS A 55 8.52 -0.28 8.96
CA CYS A 55 7.95 -0.52 7.64
C CYS A 55 6.50 -1.02 7.71
N GLY A 56 6.20 -1.94 8.65
CA GLY A 56 4.85 -2.43 8.88
C GLY A 56 3.87 -1.34 9.32
N ILE A 57 4.28 -0.45 10.22
CA ILE A 57 3.45 0.69 10.68
C ILE A 57 3.21 1.68 9.54
N ILE A 58 4.26 2.06 8.80
CA ILE A 58 4.13 2.97 7.65
C ILE A 58 3.16 2.40 6.61
N TRP A 59 3.29 1.11 6.31
CA TRP A 59 2.37 0.43 5.41
C TRP A 59 0.94 0.45 5.92
N ALA A 60 0.72 0.11 7.20
CA ALA A 60 -0.61 0.10 7.79
C ALA A 60 -1.26 1.50 7.73
N VAL A 61 -0.49 2.56 8.01
CA VAL A 61 -0.97 3.93 7.90
C VAL A 61 -1.37 4.27 6.46
N ILE A 62 -0.53 3.97 5.47
CA ILE A 62 -0.82 4.29 4.06
C ILE A 62 -2.02 3.48 3.55
N TRP A 63 -2.13 2.22 3.98
CA TRP A 63 -3.26 1.35 3.65
C TRP A 63 -4.59 1.90 4.23
N ILE A 64 -4.60 2.32 5.49
CA ILE A 64 -5.77 2.95 6.13
C ILE A 64 -6.14 4.25 5.41
N VAL A 65 -5.16 5.09 5.05
CA VAL A 65 -5.41 6.35 4.32
C VAL A 65 -6.04 6.07 2.96
N PHE A 66 -5.54 5.08 2.22
CA PHE A 66 -6.12 4.67 0.95
C PHE A 66 -7.57 4.18 1.12
N PHE A 67 -7.83 3.35 2.13
CA PHE A 67 -9.17 2.83 2.40
C PHE A 67 -10.19 3.95 2.64
N PHE A 68 -9.86 4.93 3.48
CA PHE A 68 -10.75 6.09 3.71
C PHE A 68 -10.90 6.98 2.48
N PHE A 69 -9.81 7.19 1.73
CA PHE A 69 -9.86 7.95 0.47
C PHE A 69 -10.79 7.29 -0.55
N ALA A 70 -10.71 5.98 -0.73
CA ALA A 70 -11.54 5.23 -1.69
C ALA A 70 -13.02 5.22 -1.28
N ILE A 71 -13.33 5.09 0.01
CA ILE A 71 -14.71 5.18 0.50
C ILE A 71 -15.28 6.58 0.32
N ALA A 72 -14.51 7.64 0.63
CA ALA A 72 -14.96 9.02 0.53
C ALA A 72 -15.29 9.44 -0.91
N LEU A 73 -14.60 8.88 -1.91
CA LEU A 73 -14.94 9.12 -3.32
C LEU A 73 -16.29 8.50 -3.71
N GLY A 74 -16.64 7.35 -3.13
CA GLY A 74 -17.87 6.61 -3.43
C GLY A 74 -19.13 7.16 -2.76
N THR A 75 -19.01 8.10 -1.81
CA THR A 75 -20.18 8.66 -1.11
C THR A 75 -21.07 9.51 -2.01
N ASN A 76 -20.58 9.94 -3.16
CA ASN A 76 -21.33 10.75 -4.12
C ASN A 76 -22.11 9.91 -5.15
N LEU A 77 -21.98 8.59 -5.12
CA LEU A 77 -22.72 7.68 -6.01
C LEU A 77 -24.14 7.48 -5.49
N ASP A 78 -25.11 7.52 -6.41
CA ASP A 78 -26.51 7.21 -6.10
C ASP A 78 -26.65 5.75 -5.63
N GLU A 79 -27.63 5.50 -4.76
CA GLU A 79 -27.85 4.17 -4.19
C GLU A 79 -28.41 3.21 -5.26
N GLY A 80 -27.65 2.15 -5.56
CA GLY A 80 -28.00 1.20 -6.62
C GLY A 80 -26.88 0.23 -6.97
N GLU A 81 -27.01 -0.43 -8.12
CA GLU A 81 -26.06 -1.42 -8.64
C GLU A 81 -24.64 -0.81 -8.81
N ASP A 82 -24.55 0.42 -9.29
CA ASP A 82 -23.27 1.13 -9.52
C ASP A 82 -22.45 1.34 -8.24
N LYS A 83 -23.13 1.59 -7.12
CA LYS A 83 -22.49 1.76 -5.81
C LYS A 83 -21.93 0.44 -5.29
N ASN A 84 -22.65 -0.66 -5.47
CA ASN A 84 -22.16 -1.98 -5.09
C ASN A 84 -20.95 -2.39 -5.93
N ASP A 85 -21.06 -2.23 -7.25
CA ASP A 85 -19.98 -2.47 -8.20
C ASP A 85 -18.70 -1.68 -7.86
N TYR A 86 -18.87 -0.42 -7.48
CA TYR A 86 -17.79 0.43 -7.03
C TYR A 86 -17.14 -0.10 -5.74
N TYR A 87 -17.95 -0.47 -4.74
CA TYR A 87 -17.42 -0.98 -3.47
C TYR A 87 -16.71 -2.33 -3.63
N ASP A 88 -17.15 -3.18 -4.56
CA ASP A 88 -16.46 -4.42 -4.89
C ASP A 88 -15.05 -4.16 -5.42
N ILE A 89 -14.90 -3.18 -6.32
CA ILE A 89 -13.59 -2.74 -6.82
C ILE A 89 -12.74 -2.14 -5.70
N VAL A 90 -13.32 -1.27 -4.84
CA VAL A 90 -12.62 -0.71 -3.68
C VAL A 90 -12.13 -1.81 -2.74
N HIS A 91 -12.96 -2.82 -2.48
CA HIS A 91 -12.58 -3.98 -1.67
C HIS A 91 -11.44 -4.77 -2.33
N MET A 92 -11.55 -5.03 -3.63
CA MET A 92 -10.50 -5.72 -4.40
C MET A 92 -9.18 -4.97 -4.35
N CYS A 93 -9.16 -3.66 -4.58
CA CYS A 93 -7.97 -2.82 -4.50
C CYS A 93 -7.39 -2.78 -3.08
N THR A 94 -8.25 -2.66 -2.06
CA THR A 94 -7.83 -2.60 -0.66
C THR A 94 -7.17 -3.91 -0.22
N VAL A 95 -7.78 -5.05 -0.54
CA VAL A 95 -7.20 -6.38 -0.30
C VAL A 95 -5.94 -6.56 -1.14
N GLY A 96 -5.95 -6.09 -2.38
CA GLY A 96 -4.82 -6.10 -3.29
C GLY A 96 -3.59 -5.41 -2.70
N ILE A 97 -3.72 -4.17 -2.22
CA ILE A 97 -2.63 -3.46 -1.55
C ILE A 97 -2.18 -4.18 -0.28
N ALA A 98 -3.14 -4.76 0.47
CA ALA A 98 -2.82 -5.45 1.70
C ALA A 98 -1.90 -6.67 1.47
N VAL A 99 -2.16 -7.42 0.40
CA VAL A 99 -1.43 -8.65 0.07
C VAL A 99 -0.19 -8.38 -0.79
N LEU A 100 -0.28 -7.48 -1.78
CA LEU A 100 0.82 -7.21 -2.71
C LEU A 100 2.01 -6.56 -2.03
N TYR A 101 1.79 -5.68 -1.06
CA TYR A 101 2.88 -5.01 -0.37
C TYR A 101 3.88 -5.95 0.33
N PRO A 102 3.45 -6.89 1.22
CA PRO A 102 4.39 -7.82 1.85
C PRO A 102 5.06 -8.75 0.84
N VAL A 103 4.36 -9.16 -0.23
CA VAL A 103 4.93 -9.95 -1.32
C VAL A 103 6.03 -9.18 -2.04
N LEU A 104 5.79 -7.92 -2.41
CA LEU A 104 6.77 -7.07 -3.09
C LEU A 104 7.96 -6.75 -2.20
N LEU A 105 7.74 -6.47 -0.91
CA LEU A 105 8.83 -6.30 0.05
C LEU A 105 9.70 -7.55 0.14
N TYR A 106 9.09 -8.74 0.18
CA TYR A 106 9.81 -10.01 0.22
C TYR A 106 10.65 -10.22 -1.05
N VAL A 107 10.06 -9.97 -2.23
CA VAL A 107 10.76 -10.06 -3.52
C VAL A 107 11.91 -9.06 -3.59
N LEU A 108 11.69 -7.79 -3.22
CA LEU A 108 12.72 -6.74 -3.23
C LEU A 108 13.87 -7.05 -2.27
N ALA A 109 13.57 -7.55 -1.08
CA ALA A 109 14.60 -7.94 -0.12
C ALA A 109 15.44 -9.13 -0.60
N ARG A 110 14.87 -10.01 -1.43
CA ARG A 110 15.59 -11.13 -2.05
C ARG A 110 16.45 -10.68 -3.23
N LEU A 111 15.98 -9.73 -4.04
CA LEU A 111 16.71 -9.18 -5.18
C LEU A 111 17.85 -8.24 -4.75
N MET A 112 17.71 -7.56 -3.61
CA MET A 112 18.73 -6.64 -3.05
C MET A 112 19.23 -7.11 -1.67
N PRO A 113 19.90 -8.26 -1.56
CA PRO A 113 20.33 -8.83 -0.27
C PRO A 113 21.38 -7.97 0.45
N ASN A 114 22.19 -7.19 -0.28
CA ASN A 114 23.18 -6.26 0.28
C ASN A 114 22.60 -4.88 0.65
N SER A 115 21.31 -4.64 0.38
CA SER A 115 20.65 -3.39 0.78
C SER A 115 20.17 -3.45 2.23
N LYS A 116 19.91 -2.30 2.86
CA LYS A 116 19.30 -2.21 4.19
C LYS A 116 17.94 -2.95 4.25
N LEU A 117 17.26 -3.11 3.10
CA LEU A 117 16.07 -3.97 2.92
C LEU A 117 16.37 -5.47 3.10
N GLY A 118 17.48 -5.99 2.59
CA GLY A 118 17.88 -7.39 2.79
C GLY A 118 18.15 -7.72 4.26
N SER A 119 18.62 -6.74 5.04
CA SER A 119 18.77 -6.88 6.50
C SER A 119 17.43 -7.06 7.23
N ILE A 120 16.33 -6.58 6.64
CA ILE A 120 14.98 -6.76 7.18
C ILE A 120 14.65 -8.25 7.19
N LEU A 121 15.07 -9.06 6.22
CA LEU A 121 14.77 -10.51 6.19
C LEU A 121 15.88 -11.39 6.77
N HIS A 122 16.91 -10.79 7.39
CA HIS A 122 18.07 -11.54 7.90
C HIS A 122 18.82 -12.32 6.81
N LEU A 123 18.71 -11.88 5.55
CA LEU A 123 19.35 -12.52 4.38
C LEU A 123 20.81 -12.09 4.18
N LYS A 124 21.43 -11.47 5.19
CA LYS A 124 22.83 -11.06 5.11
C LYS A 124 23.71 -12.31 5.13
N LYS A 125 24.31 -12.65 3.99
CA LYS A 125 25.47 -13.53 3.94
C LYS A 125 26.69 -12.81 4.48
#